data_AF-V5A8E6-F1
#
_entry.id   AF-V5A8E6-F1
#
_cell.length_a   1.000
_cell.length_b   1.000
_cell.length_c   1.000
_cell.angle_alpha   90.00
_cell.angle_beta   90.00
_cell.angle_gamma   90.00
#
_symmetry.space_group_name_H-M   'P 1'
#
loop_
_entity.id
_entity.type
_entity.pdbx_description
1 polymer ?
#
loop_
_entity_poly.entity_id
_entity_poly.type
_entity_poly.pdbx_seq_one_letter_code
_entity_poly.pdbx_strand_id
1 'polypeptide(L)'
;QAIHHAALWLQLENQRDCRLRCNLRIHSWVSSWPFLRGFTRNPSATDEDILDHERAKPDTEPERPGWRRTIGGDQPRDNPDRLIQMYRLVHHYTEIYILTMTLQRTLERVTDGEDLTQSEAREATAQVFEQATDAQIGALLAALRAKGETEAEIAGFATGMRDAARRIAPDRGPLVDTCGTGGDDYDTINVSTTSAVVAAGAGAAVAKHGNYSVSSSSGSADVLEVAGVNVAAEPPAVERSIENHGIGFMLAGVFHPAMKAVIGPRRELGMRTVFNVLGPLTNPAGADAQVIGVYDPELVPQVAASLAQLPVERAMVVHGAGMDEIALHEPTVVAEVTGSSVEEYTIEPADLGLETAPVDAVAGGTPQENASDLEGIVTGELEGPKRDLILANAGAAVYVAGLAAS
;
A
#
# COMPACT_ATOMS: atom_id res chain seq x y z
N GLN A 1 13.33 -11.65 -32.92
CA GLN A 1 14.80 -11.83 -32.76
C GLN A 1 15.56 -10.51 -32.83
N ALA A 2 15.46 -9.72 -33.90
CA ALA A 2 16.15 -8.41 -33.98
C ALA A 2 15.74 -7.42 -32.86
N ILE A 3 14.45 -7.36 -32.53
CA ILE A 3 13.91 -6.56 -31.41
C ILE A 3 14.44 -7.06 -30.06
N HIS A 4 14.57 -8.38 -29.90
CA HIS A 4 15.07 -9.00 -28.67
C HIS A 4 16.57 -8.73 -28.46
N HIS A 5 17.35 -8.75 -29.55
CA HIS A 5 18.77 -8.36 -29.53
C HIS A 5 18.96 -6.85 -29.28
N ALA A 6 18.07 -6.00 -29.79
CA ALA A 6 18.11 -4.56 -29.52
C ALA A 6 17.82 -4.24 -28.05
N ALA A 7 16.85 -4.92 -27.43
CA ALA A 7 16.54 -4.79 -26.01
C ALA A 7 17.72 -5.24 -25.12
N LEU A 8 18.34 -6.39 -25.43
CA LEU A 8 19.52 -6.90 -24.73
C LEU A 8 20.75 -6.00 -24.88
N TRP A 9 20.94 -5.36 -26.04
CA TRP A 9 22.04 -4.43 -26.27
C TRP A 9 21.86 -3.12 -25.50
N LEU A 10 20.65 -2.56 -25.47
CA LEU A 10 20.31 -1.38 -24.66
C LEU A 10 20.52 -1.63 -23.15
N GLN A 11 20.22 -2.84 -22.68
CA GLN A 11 20.45 -3.27 -21.31
C GLN A 11 21.95 -3.25 -20.93
N LEU A 12 22.84 -3.57 -21.87
CA LEU A 12 24.30 -3.56 -21.67
C LEU A 12 24.92 -2.16 -21.79
N GLU A 13 24.37 -1.31 -22.67
CA GLU A 13 24.90 0.03 -22.92
C GLU A 13 24.46 1.04 -21.83
N ASN A 14 23.27 0.86 -21.23
CA ASN A 14 22.73 1.75 -20.18
C ASN A 14 23.45 1.63 -18.82
N GLN A 15 24.28 0.60 -18.62
CA GLN A 15 25.22 0.53 -17.49
C GLN A 15 26.46 1.43 -17.67
N ARG A 16 26.61 2.08 -18.85
CA ARG A 16 27.72 2.99 -19.14
C ARG A 16 27.16 4.33 -19.58
N ASP A 17 26.97 5.21 -18.60
CA ASP A 17 26.92 6.67 -18.66
C ASP A 17 26.58 7.38 -19.99
N CYS A 18 25.65 8.34 -19.90
CA CYS A 18 25.24 9.39 -20.86
C CYS A 18 24.03 9.10 -21.78
N ARG A 19 22.86 9.65 -21.38
CA ARG A 19 21.63 9.78 -22.17
C ARG A 19 21.81 10.42 -23.56
N LEU A 20 22.76 11.35 -23.73
CA LEU A 20 23.02 12.02 -25.02
C LEU A 20 23.86 11.19 -26.01
N ARG A 21 24.74 10.30 -25.51
CA ARG A 21 25.57 9.44 -26.38
C ARG A 21 24.80 8.22 -26.89
N CYS A 22 23.80 7.76 -26.13
CA CYS A 22 22.91 6.67 -26.55
C CYS A 22 22.12 7.03 -27.81
N ASN A 23 21.56 8.24 -27.91
CA ASN A 23 20.81 8.66 -29.10
C ASN A 23 21.66 8.67 -30.40
N LEU A 24 22.91 9.14 -30.32
CA LEU A 24 23.83 9.13 -31.46
C LEU A 24 24.29 7.71 -31.85
N ARG A 25 24.45 6.80 -30.87
CA ARG A 25 24.87 5.41 -31.12
C ARG A 25 23.73 4.52 -31.61
N ILE A 26 22.51 4.72 -31.11
CA ILE A 26 21.30 4.09 -31.65
C ILE A 26 21.14 4.49 -33.12
N HIS A 27 21.32 5.75 -33.46
CA HIS A 27 21.32 6.20 -34.85
C HIS A 27 22.41 5.53 -35.70
N SER A 28 23.65 5.47 -35.21
CA SER A 28 24.78 4.82 -35.90
C SER A 28 24.58 3.31 -36.09
N TRP A 29 23.90 2.64 -35.17
CA TRP A 29 23.65 1.20 -35.22
C TRP A 29 22.46 0.87 -36.12
N VAL A 30 21.36 1.63 -36.02
CA VAL A 30 20.20 1.51 -36.91
C VAL A 30 20.59 1.81 -38.37
N SER A 31 21.47 2.77 -38.62
CA SER A 31 22.01 3.06 -39.96
C SER A 31 23.03 2.03 -40.48
N SER A 32 23.56 1.16 -39.62
CA SER A 32 24.46 0.06 -40.01
C SER A 32 23.71 -1.18 -40.52
N TRP A 33 22.38 -1.21 -40.34
CA TRP A 33 21.54 -2.32 -40.77
C TRP A 33 21.44 -2.38 -42.30
N PRO A 34 21.59 -3.56 -42.92
CA PRO A 34 21.72 -3.70 -44.38
C PRO A 34 20.59 -3.08 -45.21
N PHE A 35 19.39 -2.93 -44.65
CA PHE A 35 18.22 -2.38 -45.35
C PHE A 35 18.06 -0.85 -45.22
N LEU A 36 18.88 -0.16 -44.43
CA LEU A 36 18.83 1.31 -44.26
C LEU A 36 19.98 2.06 -44.96
N ARG A 37 20.81 1.35 -45.76
CA ARG A 37 21.88 1.97 -46.56
C ARG A 37 21.28 2.78 -47.72
N GLY A 38 21.01 4.05 -47.49
CA GLY A 38 20.52 4.96 -48.55
C GLY A 38 20.17 6.39 -48.12
N PHE A 39 20.15 6.69 -46.81
CA PHE A 39 19.86 8.04 -46.30
C PHE A 39 21.09 8.62 -45.59
N THR A 40 21.59 9.76 -46.08
CA THR A 40 22.67 10.54 -45.45
C THR A 40 22.20 11.94 -45.12
N ARG A 41 22.52 12.42 -43.91
CA ARG A 41 22.21 13.78 -43.41
C ARG A 41 22.73 14.82 -44.40
N ASN A 42 21.90 15.82 -44.75
CA ASN A 42 22.40 16.98 -45.48
C ASN A 42 23.37 17.76 -44.57
N PRO A 43 24.65 17.94 -44.95
CA PRO A 43 25.67 18.53 -44.10
C PRO A 43 25.38 19.98 -43.65
N SER A 44 24.41 20.65 -44.26
CA SER A 44 24.06 22.04 -43.97
C SER A 44 22.87 22.23 -43.01
N ALA A 45 22.25 21.16 -42.50
CA ALA A 45 21.08 21.25 -41.62
C ALA A 45 21.48 21.33 -40.14
N THR A 46 21.01 22.36 -39.44
CA THR A 46 21.28 22.59 -38.01
C THR A 46 20.33 21.79 -37.12
N ASP A 47 20.67 21.60 -35.85
CA ASP A 47 19.86 20.82 -34.91
C ASP A 47 18.55 21.55 -34.52
N GLU A 48 18.49 22.89 -34.65
CA GLU A 48 17.27 23.69 -34.47
C GLU A 48 16.24 23.47 -35.59
N ASP A 49 16.70 23.29 -36.84
CA ASP A 49 15.82 23.07 -38.00
C ASP A 49 15.01 21.76 -37.90
N ILE A 50 15.50 20.81 -37.10
CA ILE A 50 14.88 19.49 -36.90
C ILE A 50 13.79 19.54 -35.82
N LEU A 51 14.03 20.30 -34.75
CA LEU A 51 13.12 20.40 -33.60
C LEU A 51 11.88 21.25 -33.89
N ASP A 52 12.01 22.31 -34.72
CA ASP A 52 10.86 23.11 -35.15
C ASP A 52 9.90 22.33 -36.07
N HIS A 53 10.41 21.29 -36.74
CA HIS A 53 9.61 20.46 -37.65
C HIS A 53 8.74 19.44 -36.92
N GLU A 54 9.15 18.94 -35.75
CA GLU A 54 8.34 18.06 -34.90
C GLU A 54 7.13 18.76 -34.27
N ARG A 55 7.11 20.10 -34.24
CA ARG A 55 5.99 20.90 -33.72
C ARG A 55 4.90 21.22 -34.75
N ALA A 56 5.12 20.94 -36.03
CA ALA A 56 4.16 21.25 -37.09
C ALA A 56 3.09 20.14 -37.26
N LYS A 57 1.81 20.55 -37.39
CA LYS A 57 0.65 19.64 -37.57
C LYS A 57 0.62 18.97 -38.97
N PRO A 58 -0.12 17.85 -39.14
CA PRO A 58 0.18 16.84 -40.17
C PRO A 58 -0.20 17.14 -41.63
N ASP A 59 -0.86 18.27 -41.95
CA ASP A 59 -1.70 18.32 -43.15
C ASP A 59 -1.20 19.18 -44.32
N THR A 60 0.07 19.53 -44.39
CA THR A 60 0.64 20.10 -45.63
C THR A 60 1.99 19.50 -45.95
N GLU A 61 2.06 18.69 -47.00
CA GLU A 61 3.31 18.41 -47.72
C GLU A 61 3.76 19.69 -48.43
N PRO A 62 4.94 20.23 -48.06
CA PRO A 62 5.86 20.64 -49.10
C PRO A 62 7.21 19.93 -48.92
N GLU A 63 7.89 19.75 -50.04
CA GLU A 63 9.15 19.02 -50.21
C GLU A 63 10.16 19.26 -49.06
N ARG A 64 10.63 18.15 -48.47
CA ARG A 64 11.55 18.10 -47.32
C ARG A 64 12.92 18.73 -47.67
N PRO A 65 13.30 19.90 -47.14
CA PRO A 65 14.58 20.52 -47.44
C PRO A 65 15.64 20.00 -46.45
N GLY A 66 16.05 18.73 -46.60
CA GLY A 66 17.03 18.17 -45.66
C GLY A 66 17.65 16.83 -46.03
N TRP A 67 17.13 16.13 -47.05
CA TRP A 67 17.58 14.80 -47.44
C TRP A 67 17.63 14.69 -48.96
N ARG A 68 18.82 14.46 -49.53
CA ARG A 68 18.97 14.18 -50.98
C ARG A 68 18.96 12.68 -51.24
N ARG A 69 18.17 12.27 -52.23
CA ARG A 69 18.14 10.90 -52.78
C ARG A 69 19.18 10.80 -53.89
N THR A 70 20.24 10.03 -53.70
CA THR A 70 21.09 9.54 -54.81
C THR A 70 20.88 8.05 -54.93
N ILE A 71 20.05 7.61 -55.86
CA ILE A 71 19.89 6.19 -56.16
C ILE A 71 19.79 6.02 -57.68
N GLY A 72 20.78 5.34 -58.25
CA GLY A 72 20.64 4.64 -59.52
C GLY A 72 20.40 3.15 -59.22
N GLY A 73 19.42 2.55 -59.89
CA GLY A 73 19.22 1.09 -59.94
C GLY A 73 17.99 0.58 -59.19
N ASP A 74 17.12 -0.08 -59.93
CA ASP A 74 15.82 -0.65 -59.57
C ASP A 74 15.86 -1.69 -58.43
N GLN A 75 15.07 -1.46 -57.37
CA GLN A 75 14.19 -2.47 -56.74
C GLN A 75 13.04 -1.77 -55.99
N PRO A 76 11.79 -2.28 -56.05
CA PRO A 76 10.70 -1.75 -55.27
C PRO A 76 10.68 -2.41 -53.89
N ARG A 77 10.69 -1.59 -52.82
CA ARG A 77 10.04 -1.78 -51.50
C ARG A 77 10.91 -1.17 -50.41
N ASP A 78 10.52 0.03 -49.98
CA ASP A 78 10.36 0.32 -48.56
C ASP A 78 9.48 1.56 -48.46
N ASN A 79 8.24 1.34 -48.02
CA ASN A 79 7.29 2.42 -47.78
C ASN A 79 7.81 3.19 -46.55
N PRO A 80 8.21 4.48 -46.67
CA PRO A 80 8.72 5.27 -45.54
C PRO A 80 7.75 5.31 -44.35
N ASP A 81 6.44 5.17 -44.59
CA ASP A 81 5.44 5.09 -43.53
C ASP A 81 5.59 3.85 -42.65
N ARG A 82 6.04 2.71 -43.21
CA ARG A 82 6.30 1.49 -42.43
C ARG A 82 7.52 1.64 -41.53
N LEU A 83 8.55 2.36 -41.97
CA LEU A 83 9.74 2.62 -41.16
C LEU A 83 9.43 3.59 -40.03
N ILE A 84 8.63 4.64 -40.29
CA ILE A 84 8.16 5.56 -39.26
C ILE A 84 7.23 4.85 -38.27
N GLN A 85 6.33 3.98 -38.74
CA GLN A 85 5.49 3.16 -37.86
C GLN A 85 6.33 2.21 -36.99
N MET A 86 7.36 1.57 -37.56
CA MET A 86 8.24 0.68 -36.82
C MET A 86 9.11 1.44 -35.81
N TYR A 87 9.59 2.63 -36.15
CA TYR A 87 10.32 3.50 -35.21
C TYR A 87 9.42 3.98 -34.07
N ARG A 88 8.18 4.40 -34.38
CA ARG A 88 7.16 4.72 -33.37
C ARG A 88 6.85 3.52 -32.50
N LEU A 89 6.74 2.33 -33.07
CA LEU A 89 6.50 1.09 -32.32
C LEU A 89 7.66 0.81 -31.37
N VAL A 90 8.90 0.80 -31.87
CA VAL A 90 10.09 0.54 -31.05
C VAL A 90 10.24 1.60 -29.97
N HIS A 91 10.08 2.89 -30.29
CA HIS A 91 10.17 3.96 -29.30
C HIS A 91 9.07 3.86 -28.26
N HIS A 92 7.83 3.54 -28.67
CA HIS A 92 6.71 3.31 -27.76
C HIS A 92 6.95 2.08 -26.87
N TYR A 93 7.45 0.97 -27.42
CA TYR A 93 7.79 -0.21 -26.63
C TYR A 93 8.99 0.04 -25.71
N THR A 94 9.97 0.84 -26.12
CA THR A 94 11.15 1.17 -25.30
C THR A 94 10.77 2.18 -24.21
N GLU A 95 9.91 3.16 -24.49
CA GLU A 95 9.35 4.03 -23.47
C GLU A 95 8.48 3.25 -22.49
N ILE A 96 7.62 2.34 -22.94
CA ILE A 96 6.85 1.45 -22.04
C ILE A 96 7.80 0.61 -21.17
N TYR A 97 8.90 0.09 -21.73
CA TYR A 97 9.88 -0.71 -20.99
C TYR A 97 10.76 0.12 -20.05
N ILE A 98 11.00 1.39 -20.36
CA ILE A 98 11.74 2.35 -19.52
C ILE A 98 10.82 2.97 -18.45
N LEU A 99 9.54 3.13 -18.74
CA LEU A 99 8.49 3.61 -17.83
C LEU A 99 8.05 2.53 -16.82
N THR A 100 8.33 1.26 -17.11
CA THR A 100 8.23 0.22 -16.09
C THR A 100 9.48 0.32 -15.19
N MET A 101 9.36 0.94 -14.02
CA MET A 101 10.44 0.89 -13.03
C MET A 101 10.74 -0.58 -12.72
N THR A 102 11.95 -1.05 -13.01
CA THR A 102 12.38 -2.36 -12.52
C THR A 102 12.66 -2.25 -11.02
N LEU A 103 12.35 -3.30 -10.26
CA LEU A 103 12.59 -3.36 -8.81
C LEU A 103 14.06 -3.08 -8.48
N GLN A 104 15.00 -3.44 -9.36
CA GLN A 104 16.41 -3.11 -9.24
C GLN A 104 16.66 -1.60 -9.19
N ARG A 105 16.00 -0.82 -10.05
CA ARG A 105 16.10 0.64 -10.04
C ARG A 105 15.49 1.24 -8.77
N THR A 106 14.37 0.69 -8.29
CA THR A 106 13.77 1.08 -7.01
C THR A 106 14.74 0.83 -5.86
N LEU A 107 15.37 -0.34 -5.84
CA LEU A 107 16.36 -0.72 -4.83
C LEU A 107 17.56 0.23 -4.81
N GLU A 108 18.14 0.55 -5.98
CA GLU A 108 19.26 1.49 -6.09
C GLU A 108 18.90 2.83 -5.45
N ARG A 109 17.76 3.42 -5.84
CA ARG A 109 17.30 4.72 -5.33
C ARG A 109 17.08 4.74 -3.82
N VAL A 110 16.35 3.75 -3.29
CA VAL A 110 16.07 3.69 -1.85
C VAL A 110 17.37 3.47 -1.07
N THR A 111 18.31 2.68 -1.60
CA THR A 111 19.63 2.47 -0.98
C THR A 111 20.47 3.75 -0.96
N ASP A 112 20.33 4.60 -1.98
CA ASP A 112 20.97 5.93 -2.05
C ASP A 112 20.27 6.99 -1.18
N GLY A 113 19.20 6.61 -0.46
CA GLY A 113 18.44 7.50 0.42
C GLY A 113 17.40 8.36 -0.30
N GLU A 114 17.05 8.03 -1.55
CA GLU A 114 15.98 8.73 -2.26
C GLU A 114 14.60 8.18 -1.88
N ASP A 115 13.66 9.10 -1.64
CA ASP A 115 12.26 8.75 -1.39
C ASP A 115 11.53 8.33 -2.67
N LEU A 116 10.64 7.35 -2.53
CA LEU A 116 9.70 6.99 -3.58
C LEU A 116 8.44 7.85 -3.47
N THR A 117 7.89 8.22 -4.62
CA THR A 117 6.52 8.74 -4.69
C THR A 117 5.51 7.65 -4.36
N GLN A 118 4.29 8.04 -3.98
CA GLN A 118 3.19 7.11 -3.71
C GLN A 118 2.94 6.13 -4.88
N SER A 119 3.02 6.60 -6.12
CA SER A 119 2.88 5.76 -7.32
C SER A 119 4.03 4.76 -7.47
N GLU A 120 5.27 5.18 -7.21
CA GLU A 120 6.44 4.30 -7.32
C GLU A 120 6.43 3.22 -6.24
N ALA A 121 6.03 3.55 -5.01
CA ALA A 121 5.86 2.57 -3.93
C ALA A 121 4.73 1.56 -4.22
N ARG A 122 3.61 2.02 -4.81
CA ARG A 122 2.53 1.14 -5.29
C ARG A 122 3.03 0.17 -6.36
N GLU A 123 3.77 0.66 -7.36
CA GLU A 123 4.35 -0.17 -8.43
C GLU A 123 5.40 -1.17 -7.89
N ALA A 124 6.22 -0.74 -6.92
CA ALA A 124 7.19 -1.61 -6.27
C ALA A 124 6.50 -2.78 -5.55
N THR A 125 5.33 -2.55 -4.94
CA THR A 125 4.54 -3.59 -4.25
C THR A 125 4.12 -4.71 -5.19
N ALA A 126 3.63 -4.38 -6.39
CA ALA A 126 3.25 -5.38 -7.39
C ALA A 126 4.45 -6.26 -7.79
N GLN A 127 5.62 -5.65 -7.97
CA GLN A 127 6.85 -6.38 -8.29
C GLN A 127 7.33 -7.27 -7.15
N VAL A 128 7.20 -6.79 -5.90
CA VAL A 128 7.49 -7.57 -4.69
C VAL A 128 6.64 -8.85 -4.62
N PHE A 129 5.37 -8.79 -5.00
CA PHE A 129 4.48 -9.94 -4.93
C PHE A 129 4.60 -10.92 -6.10
N GLU A 130 4.99 -10.46 -7.29
CA GLU A 130 4.97 -11.29 -8.49
C GLU A 130 6.34 -11.79 -8.97
N GLN A 131 7.39 -10.96 -8.84
CA GLN A 131 8.62 -11.13 -9.62
C GLN A 131 9.90 -11.04 -8.78
N ALA A 132 9.82 -10.54 -7.56
CA ALA A 132 10.97 -10.32 -6.71
C ALA A 132 11.54 -11.62 -6.12
N THR A 133 12.86 -11.68 -6.04
CA THR A 133 13.56 -12.71 -5.26
C THR A 133 13.59 -12.34 -3.77
N ASP A 134 13.76 -13.33 -2.89
CA ASP A 134 13.87 -13.10 -1.44
C ASP A 134 14.98 -12.08 -1.09
N ALA A 135 16.10 -12.12 -1.82
CA ALA A 135 17.20 -11.17 -1.66
C ALA A 135 16.79 -9.73 -2.02
N GLN A 136 16.01 -9.54 -3.08
CA GLN A 136 15.52 -8.21 -3.48
C GLN A 136 14.48 -7.69 -2.49
N ILE A 137 13.58 -8.55 -2.00
CA ILE A 137 12.61 -8.18 -0.96
C ILE A 137 13.34 -7.77 0.32
N GLY A 138 14.28 -8.60 0.77
CA GLY A 138 15.09 -8.32 1.96
C GLY A 138 15.86 -7.00 1.85
N ALA A 139 16.50 -6.76 0.69
CA ALA A 139 17.22 -5.51 0.43
C ALA A 139 16.30 -4.28 0.44
N LEU A 140 15.12 -4.37 -0.18
CA LEU A 140 14.17 -3.25 -0.21
C LEU A 140 13.71 -2.89 1.20
N LEU A 141 13.33 -3.90 1.99
CA LEU A 141 12.82 -3.69 3.35
C LEU A 141 13.91 -3.16 4.29
N ALA A 142 15.14 -3.64 4.16
CA ALA A 142 16.26 -3.12 4.94
C ALA A 142 16.61 -1.68 4.55
N ALA A 143 16.62 -1.37 3.24
CA ALA A 143 16.93 -0.03 2.75
C ALA A 143 15.86 1.00 3.16
N LEU A 144 14.57 0.66 3.01
CA LEU A 144 13.45 1.49 3.47
C LEU A 144 13.56 1.81 4.96
N ARG A 145 13.77 0.78 5.79
CA ARG A 145 13.94 0.96 7.23
C ARG A 145 15.15 1.84 7.57
N ALA A 146 16.28 1.66 6.88
CA ALA A 146 17.50 2.41 7.14
C ALA A 146 17.38 3.88 6.73
N LYS A 147 16.67 4.15 5.62
CA LYS A 147 16.33 5.49 5.14
C LYS A 147 15.31 6.19 6.06
N GLY A 148 14.37 5.42 6.60
CA GLY A 148 13.14 5.91 7.19
C GLY A 148 12.06 5.99 6.11
N GLU A 149 10.94 5.31 6.34
CA GLU A 149 9.80 5.33 5.42
C GLU A 149 9.05 6.66 5.49
N THR A 150 8.73 7.23 4.33
CA THR A 150 7.88 8.42 4.25
C THR A 150 6.40 8.05 4.28
N GLU A 151 5.55 9.02 4.62
CA GLU A 151 4.11 8.86 4.61
C GLU A 151 3.57 8.47 3.22
N ALA A 152 4.19 8.97 2.14
CA ALA A 152 3.84 8.67 0.76
C ALA A 152 4.25 7.25 0.35
N GLU A 153 5.40 6.77 0.82
CA GLU A 153 5.84 5.39 0.64
C GLU A 153 4.88 4.42 1.32
N ILE A 154 4.57 4.65 2.61
CA ILE A 154 3.64 3.82 3.37
C ILE A 154 2.27 3.79 2.68
N ALA A 155 1.73 4.94 2.27
CA ALA A 155 0.46 5.01 1.56
C ALA A 155 0.51 4.29 0.19
N GLY A 156 1.62 4.37 -0.53
CA GLY A 156 1.83 3.67 -1.79
C GLY A 156 1.87 2.16 -1.61
N PHE A 157 2.64 1.66 -0.63
CA PHE A 157 2.67 0.25 -0.27
C PHE A 157 1.30 -0.26 0.20
N ALA A 158 0.58 0.51 1.02
CA ALA A 158 -0.77 0.18 1.44
C ALA A 158 -1.73 0.07 0.25
N THR A 159 -1.65 1.02 -0.70
CA THR A 159 -2.45 0.99 -1.94
C THR A 159 -2.15 -0.26 -2.77
N GLY A 160 -0.86 -0.57 -2.98
CA GLY A 160 -0.45 -1.77 -3.71
C GLY A 160 -0.91 -3.07 -3.03
N MET A 161 -0.87 -3.12 -1.70
CA MET A 161 -1.39 -4.25 -0.92
C MET A 161 -2.91 -4.41 -1.05
N ARG A 162 -3.65 -3.29 -1.01
CA ARG A 162 -5.10 -3.31 -1.24
C ARG A 162 -5.41 -3.79 -2.65
N ASP A 163 -4.64 -3.41 -3.66
CA ASP A 163 -4.86 -3.82 -5.06
C ASP A 163 -4.65 -5.32 -5.28
N ALA A 164 -3.72 -5.93 -4.53
CA ALA A 164 -3.47 -7.37 -4.56
C ALA A 164 -4.41 -8.19 -3.65
N ALA A 165 -5.29 -7.53 -2.89
CA ALA A 165 -6.20 -8.18 -1.96
C ALA A 165 -7.44 -8.79 -2.65
N ARG A 166 -8.04 -9.80 -2.03
CA ARG A 166 -9.38 -10.28 -2.39
C ARG A 166 -10.44 -9.30 -1.85
N ARG A 167 -10.74 -8.26 -2.61
CA ARG A 167 -11.65 -7.18 -2.15
C ARG A 167 -13.12 -7.63 -2.05
N ILE A 168 -13.85 -6.95 -1.19
CA ILE A 168 -15.32 -6.98 -1.09
C ILE A 168 -15.84 -5.54 -1.14
N ALA A 169 -17.11 -5.37 -1.50
CA ALA A 169 -17.79 -4.08 -1.52
C ALA A 169 -19.24 -4.24 -0.99
N PRO A 170 -19.41 -4.43 0.34
CA PRO A 170 -20.73 -4.55 0.96
C PRO A 170 -21.63 -3.35 0.63
N ASP A 171 -22.91 -3.59 0.37
CA ASP A 171 -23.93 -2.53 0.19
C ASP A 171 -24.40 -1.94 1.53
N ARG A 172 -23.44 -1.42 2.31
CA ARG A 172 -23.67 -0.77 3.61
C ARG A 172 -22.51 0.18 3.92
N GLY A 173 -22.79 1.34 4.50
CA GLY A 173 -21.75 2.27 4.92
C GLY A 173 -22.25 3.38 5.85
N PRO A 174 -21.33 4.22 6.39
CA PRO A 174 -19.88 4.10 6.23
C PRO A 174 -19.35 2.83 6.91
N LEU A 175 -18.37 2.17 6.28
CA LEU A 175 -17.70 0.99 6.84
C LEU A 175 -16.62 1.41 7.83
N VAL A 176 -16.55 0.72 8.97
CA VAL A 176 -15.57 0.99 10.03
C VAL A 176 -14.68 -0.23 10.26
N ASP A 177 -13.39 0.01 10.41
CA ASP A 177 -12.43 -0.98 10.90
C ASP A 177 -11.85 -0.56 12.25
N THR A 178 -11.52 -1.55 13.09
CA THR A 178 -10.77 -1.36 14.32
C THR A 178 -9.62 -2.35 14.30
N CYS A 179 -8.39 -1.87 14.32
CA CYS A 179 -7.23 -2.75 14.28
C CYS A 179 -6.00 -2.13 14.94
N GLY A 180 -5.22 -2.97 15.59
CA GLY A 180 -3.92 -2.62 16.13
C GLY A 180 -2.80 -3.11 15.22
N THR A 181 -1.65 -2.44 15.29
CA THR A 181 -0.40 -2.98 14.74
C THR A 181 0.08 -4.22 15.49
N GLY A 182 -0.38 -4.42 16.73
CA GLY A 182 0.07 -5.44 17.67
C GLY A 182 1.51 -5.22 18.14
N GLY A 183 1.92 -6.03 19.13
CA GLY A 183 3.28 -5.93 19.70
C GLY A 183 3.45 -4.73 20.62
N ASP A 184 2.36 -4.39 21.33
CA ASP A 184 2.34 -3.54 22.49
C ASP A 184 2.98 -4.24 23.71
N ASP A 185 3.23 -3.49 24.78
CA ASP A 185 3.99 -3.98 25.93
C ASP A 185 3.15 -4.82 26.91
N TYR A 186 1.84 -4.98 26.64
CA TYR A 186 0.87 -5.55 27.57
C TYR A 186 0.03 -6.66 26.94
N ASP A 187 -0.04 -7.82 27.60
CA ASP A 187 -1.00 -8.88 27.24
C ASP A 187 -2.40 -8.49 27.75
N THR A 188 -3.10 -7.61 27.05
CA THR A 188 -4.47 -7.20 27.38
C THR A 188 -5.53 -8.13 26.78
N ILE A 189 -6.79 -7.96 27.17
CA ILE A 189 -7.92 -8.63 26.50
C ILE A 189 -7.94 -8.28 25.00
N ASN A 190 -8.69 -9.01 24.18
CA ASN A 190 -8.80 -8.69 22.74
C ASN A 190 -9.69 -7.44 22.49
N VAL A 191 -9.17 -6.27 22.84
CA VAL A 191 -9.87 -4.98 22.88
C VAL A 191 -10.54 -4.65 21.55
N SER A 192 -9.78 -4.45 20.47
CA SER A 192 -10.36 -4.13 19.17
C SER A 192 -11.38 -5.18 18.66
N THR A 193 -11.29 -6.44 19.08
CA THR A 193 -12.26 -7.48 18.67
C THR A 193 -13.58 -7.32 19.39
N THR A 194 -13.55 -7.17 20.71
CA THR A 194 -14.78 -6.94 21.48
C THR A 194 -15.38 -5.58 21.14
N SER A 195 -14.55 -4.53 20.95
CA SER A 195 -15.00 -3.20 20.53
C SER A 195 -15.69 -3.20 19.17
N ALA A 196 -15.23 -4.01 18.21
CA ALA A 196 -15.91 -4.21 16.94
C ALA A 196 -17.33 -4.78 17.10
N VAL A 197 -17.51 -5.75 17.99
CA VAL A 197 -18.84 -6.33 18.28
C VAL A 197 -19.76 -5.31 18.95
N VAL A 198 -19.24 -4.56 19.94
CA VAL A 198 -19.99 -3.50 20.61
C VAL A 198 -20.38 -2.37 19.65
N ALA A 199 -19.45 -1.91 18.80
CA ALA A 199 -19.72 -0.87 17.80
C ALA A 199 -20.77 -1.33 16.77
N ALA A 200 -20.72 -2.58 16.31
CA ALA A 200 -21.75 -3.15 15.45
C ALA A 200 -23.12 -3.21 16.15
N GLY A 201 -23.15 -3.57 17.44
CA GLY A 201 -24.35 -3.53 18.28
C GLY A 201 -24.93 -2.12 18.45
N ALA A 202 -24.07 -1.09 18.42
CA ALA A 202 -24.46 0.33 18.41
C ALA A 202 -24.90 0.85 17.03
N GLY A 203 -24.82 0.02 15.98
CA GLY A 203 -25.32 0.33 14.64
C GLY A 203 -24.25 0.58 13.58
N ALA A 204 -22.95 0.60 13.93
CA ALA A 204 -21.86 0.76 12.97
C ALA A 204 -21.81 -0.43 12.00
N ALA A 205 -21.44 -0.17 10.74
CA ALA A 205 -21.18 -1.22 9.77
C ALA A 205 -19.70 -1.62 9.86
N VAL A 206 -19.40 -2.73 10.52
CA VAL A 206 -18.02 -3.09 10.87
C VAL A 206 -17.44 -4.08 9.87
N ALA A 207 -16.35 -3.68 9.20
CA ALA A 207 -15.56 -4.51 8.32
C ALA A 207 -14.21 -4.79 8.98
N LYS A 208 -14.18 -5.64 10.01
CA LYS A 208 -12.98 -5.85 10.82
C LYS A 208 -11.91 -6.64 10.07
N HIS A 209 -10.73 -6.08 9.90
CA HIS A 209 -9.56 -6.80 9.42
C HIS A 209 -8.74 -7.35 10.59
N GLY A 210 -8.26 -8.60 10.49
CA GLY A 210 -7.49 -9.18 11.59
C GLY A 210 -6.71 -10.45 11.22
N ASN A 211 -5.95 -10.95 12.19
CA ASN A 211 -5.11 -12.13 12.02
C ASN A 211 -5.12 -13.01 13.29
N TYR A 212 -4.48 -14.18 13.20
CA TYR A 212 -4.08 -14.98 14.36
C TYR A 212 -2.93 -14.29 15.11
N SER A 213 -2.75 -14.66 16.39
CA SER A 213 -1.60 -14.16 17.14
C SER A 213 -0.26 -14.55 16.49
N VAL A 214 0.68 -13.61 16.53
CA VAL A 214 2.09 -13.84 16.16
C VAL A 214 3.03 -13.68 17.37
N SER A 215 2.58 -13.01 18.44
CA SER A 215 3.40 -12.65 19.62
C SER A 215 2.64 -12.59 20.95
N SER A 216 1.32 -12.35 20.96
CA SER A 216 0.50 -12.31 22.19
C SER A 216 -0.05 -13.70 22.54
N SER A 217 -0.63 -13.85 23.74
CA SER A 217 -1.32 -15.07 24.16
C SER A 217 -2.57 -15.42 23.32
N SER A 218 -3.18 -14.44 22.65
CA SER A 218 -4.43 -14.62 21.89
C SER A 218 -4.65 -13.52 20.83
N GLY A 219 -4.86 -13.90 19.57
CA GLY A 219 -5.18 -13.00 18.48
C GLY A 219 -6.70 -12.89 18.24
N SER A 220 -7.09 -11.92 17.41
CA SER A 220 -8.50 -11.69 17.08
C SER A 220 -9.18 -12.93 16.47
N ALA A 221 -8.49 -13.62 15.57
CA ALA A 221 -9.01 -14.84 14.96
C ALA A 221 -9.15 -15.98 15.99
N ASP A 222 -8.19 -16.13 16.92
CA ASP A 222 -8.22 -17.17 17.96
C ASP A 222 -9.46 -17.03 18.86
N VAL A 223 -9.77 -15.81 19.31
CA VAL A 223 -10.98 -15.54 20.14
C VAL A 223 -12.26 -15.78 19.36
N LEU A 224 -12.33 -15.31 18.12
CA LEU A 224 -13.52 -15.45 17.29
C LEU A 224 -13.82 -16.91 16.96
N GLU A 225 -12.80 -17.75 16.76
CA GLU A 225 -13.00 -19.21 16.61
C GLU A 225 -13.60 -19.84 17.86
N VAL A 226 -13.10 -19.47 19.05
CA VAL A 226 -13.67 -19.95 20.32
C VAL A 226 -15.11 -19.49 20.49
N ALA A 227 -15.43 -18.27 20.09
CA ALA A 227 -16.79 -17.73 20.06
C ALA A 227 -17.70 -18.35 18.98
N GLY A 228 -17.19 -19.28 18.17
CA GLY A 228 -17.95 -20.03 17.17
C GLY A 228 -18.08 -19.35 15.79
N VAL A 229 -17.28 -18.31 15.53
CA VAL A 229 -17.26 -17.62 14.22
C VAL A 229 -16.43 -18.43 13.23
N ASN A 230 -16.94 -18.58 12.01
CA ASN A 230 -16.14 -19.11 10.90
C ASN A 230 -15.17 -18.03 10.37
N VAL A 231 -14.00 -17.90 11.01
CA VAL A 231 -13.00 -16.88 10.66
C VAL A 231 -12.36 -17.08 9.27
N ALA A 232 -12.43 -18.30 8.72
CA ALA A 232 -11.93 -18.64 7.40
C ALA A 232 -12.98 -18.47 6.28
N ALA A 233 -14.04 -17.70 6.54
CA ALA A 233 -15.08 -17.41 5.55
C ALA A 233 -14.49 -16.73 4.30
N GLU A 234 -14.91 -17.21 3.13
CA GLU A 234 -14.51 -16.62 1.84
C GLU A 234 -15.20 -15.26 1.62
N PRO A 235 -14.60 -14.37 0.78
CA PRO A 235 -15.05 -12.99 0.62
C PRO A 235 -16.57 -12.78 0.44
N PRO A 236 -17.29 -13.55 -0.41
CA PRO A 236 -18.74 -13.36 -0.57
C PRO A 236 -19.56 -13.64 0.70
N ALA A 237 -19.08 -14.51 1.60
CA ALA A 237 -19.77 -14.78 2.86
C ALA A 237 -19.56 -13.66 3.87
N VAL A 238 -18.34 -13.08 3.91
CA VAL A 238 -18.04 -11.93 4.75
C VAL A 238 -18.83 -10.70 4.30
N GLU A 239 -18.88 -10.44 3.00
CA GLU A 239 -19.67 -9.35 2.40
C GLU A 239 -21.14 -9.44 2.82
N ARG A 240 -21.79 -10.59 2.64
CA ARG A 240 -23.16 -10.82 3.10
C ARG A 240 -23.34 -10.68 4.61
N SER A 241 -22.32 -11.00 5.42
CA SER A 241 -22.41 -10.82 6.86
C SER A 241 -22.46 -9.34 7.24
N ILE A 242 -21.65 -8.51 6.59
CA ILE A 242 -21.66 -7.06 6.79
C ILE A 242 -23.02 -6.48 6.38
N GLU A 243 -23.54 -6.87 5.22
CA GLU A 243 -24.83 -6.39 4.71
C GLU A 243 -25.99 -6.77 5.65
N ASN A 244 -26.09 -8.05 6.03
CA ASN A 244 -27.25 -8.55 6.79
C ASN A 244 -27.16 -8.29 8.30
N HIS A 245 -25.95 -8.33 8.88
CA HIS A 245 -25.76 -8.29 10.33
C HIS A 245 -24.97 -7.06 10.80
N GLY A 246 -24.40 -6.29 9.89
CA GLY A 246 -23.61 -5.09 10.23
C GLY A 246 -22.19 -5.38 10.69
N ILE A 247 -21.74 -6.63 10.61
CA ILE A 247 -20.37 -7.00 10.97
C ILE A 247 -19.86 -8.15 10.11
N GLY A 248 -18.59 -8.06 9.72
CA GLY A 248 -17.84 -9.13 9.09
C GLY A 248 -16.39 -9.11 9.53
N PHE A 249 -15.78 -10.30 9.59
CA PHE A 249 -14.37 -10.48 9.89
C PHE A 249 -13.62 -10.92 8.64
N MET A 250 -12.56 -10.21 8.31
CA MET A 250 -11.67 -10.49 7.19
C MET A 250 -10.34 -11.00 7.74
N LEU A 251 -10.12 -12.32 7.63
CA LEU A 251 -8.84 -12.92 8.02
C LEU A 251 -7.74 -12.60 7.00
N ALA A 252 -6.65 -11.98 7.45
CA ALA A 252 -5.56 -11.53 6.58
C ALA A 252 -5.00 -12.63 5.66
N GLY A 253 -4.89 -13.87 6.15
CA GLY A 253 -4.43 -15.01 5.34
C GLY A 253 -5.36 -15.42 4.18
N VAL A 254 -6.66 -15.12 4.30
CA VAL A 254 -7.66 -15.34 3.23
C VAL A 254 -7.66 -14.16 2.26
N PHE A 255 -7.63 -12.94 2.79
CA PHE A 255 -7.83 -11.72 2.01
C PHE A 255 -6.56 -11.16 1.36
N HIS A 256 -5.37 -11.45 1.89
CA HIS A 256 -4.08 -11.02 1.32
C HIS A 256 -3.19 -12.22 0.92
N PRO A 257 -3.61 -13.08 -0.03
CA PRO A 257 -2.85 -14.28 -0.40
C PRO A 257 -1.45 -13.95 -0.96
N ALA A 258 -1.27 -12.77 -1.57
CA ALA A 258 0.00 -12.29 -2.10
C ALA A 258 1.07 -12.07 -1.01
N MET A 259 0.66 -11.86 0.25
CA MET A 259 1.59 -11.68 1.37
C MET A 259 2.49 -12.88 1.61
N LYS A 260 2.16 -14.07 1.08
CA LYS A 260 3.03 -15.25 1.12
C LYS A 260 4.43 -14.98 0.56
N ALA A 261 4.55 -14.10 -0.44
CA ALA A 261 5.82 -13.74 -1.05
C ALA A 261 6.80 -13.08 -0.05
N VAL A 262 6.29 -12.36 0.95
CA VAL A 262 7.13 -11.61 1.91
C VAL A 262 7.32 -12.32 3.25
N ILE A 263 6.64 -13.44 3.51
CA ILE A 263 6.74 -14.17 4.78
C ILE A 263 8.16 -14.67 5.05
N GLY A 264 8.77 -15.35 4.06
CA GLY A 264 10.13 -15.88 4.16
C GLY A 264 11.16 -14.77 4.42
N PRO A 265 11.28 -13.78 3.51
CA PRO A 265 12.21 -12.66 3.68
C PRO A 265 12.05 -11.91 5.01
N ARG A 266 10.82 -11.62 5.43
CA ARG A 266 10.57 -10.93 6.72
C ARG A 266 11.02 -11.76 7.91
N ARG A 267 10.80 -13.08 7.88
CA ARG A 267 11.25 -13.99 8.93
C ARG A 267 12.77 -14.05 9.01
N GLU A 268 13.46 -14.07 7.87
CA GLU A 268 14.91 -14.09 7.80
C GLU A 268 15.54 -12.77 8.27
N LEU A 269 14.92 -11.63 7.94
CA LEU A 269 15.35 -10.31 8.44
C LEU A 269 15.22 -10.19 9.97
N GLY A 270 14.18 -10.77 10.57
CA GLY A 270 14.00 -10.80 12.02
C GLY A 270 13.86 -9.42 12.67
N MET A 271 13.47 -8.40 11.89
CA MET A 271 13.35 -7.02 12.35
C MET A 271 12.08 -6.37 11.82
N ARG A 272 11.55 -5.36 12.52
CA ARG A 272 10.42 -4.53 12.07
C ARG A 272 10.71 -3.86 10.70
N THR A 273 9.71 -3.70 9.86
CA THR A 273 9.81 -3.09 8.51
C THR A 273 8.55 -2.30 8.24
N VAL A 274 8.45 -1.59 7.11
CA VAL A 274 7.19 -1.00 6.62
C VAL A 274 5.97 -1.91 6.77
N PHE A 275 6.12 -3.24 6.57
CA PHE A 275 5.02 -4.20 6.73
C PHE A 275 4.47 -4.37 8.16
N ASN A 276 5.11 -3.78 9.17
CA ASN A 276 4.59 -3.74 10.54
C ASN A 276 3.51 -2.66 10.72
N VAL A 277 3.49 -1.62 9.89
CA VAL A 277 2.46 -0.56 9.93
C VAL A 277 1.40 -0.72 8.84
N LEU A 278 1.67 -1.53 7.80
CA LEU A 278 0.76 -1.69 6.66
C LEU A 278 -0.50 -2.52 6.96
N GLY A 279 -0.50 -3.38 7.97
CA GLY A 279 -1.64 -4.26 8.28
C GLY A 279 -2.95 -3.49 8.47
N PRO A 280 -2.99 -2.52 9.42
CA PRO A 280 -4.14 -1.64 9.62
C PRO A 280 -4.53 -0.81 8.40
N LEU A 281 -3.57 -0.47 7.54
CA LEU A 281 -3.80 0.37 6.38
C LEU A 281 -4.33 -0.39 5.16
N THR A 282 -4.61 -1.69 5.25
CA THR A 282 -4.87 -2.53 4.06
C THR A 282 -6.22 -3.23 4.06
N ASN A 283 -7.19 -2.71 4.82
CA ASN A 283 -8.55 -3.24 4.89
C ASN A 283 -9.13 -3.60 3.49
N PRO A 284 -9.46 -4.88 3.23
CA PRO A 284 -9.92 -5.33 1.90
C PRO A 284 -11.30 -4.82 1.47
N ALA A 285 -12.12 -4.36 2.40
CA ALA A 285 -13.41 -3.74 2.12
C ALA A 285 -13.29 -2.24 1.80
N GLY A 286 -12.10 -1.66 1.98
CA GLY A 286 -11.88 -0.23 1.81
C GLY A 286 -12.67 0.61 2.81
N ALA A 287 -12.60 0.24 4.10
CA ALA A 287 -13.34 0.91 5.16
C ALA A 287 -13.21 2.46 5.09
N ASP A 288 -14.35 3.14 5.11
CA ASP A 288 -14.44 4.61 5.06
C ASP A 288 -13.91 5.26 6.33
N ALA A 289 -13.98 4.53 7.46
CA ALA A 289 -13.47 4.98 8.73
C ALA A 289 -12.66 3.92 9.48
N GLN A 290 -11.68 4.35 10.27
CA GLN A 290 -10.76 3.44 10.96
C GLN A 290 -10.35 3.93 12.35
N VAL A 291 -10.30 3.04 13.33
CA VAL A 291 -9.53 3.25 14.57
C VAL A 291 -8.29 2.36 14.49
N ILE A 292 -7.11 2.98 14.50
CA ILE A 292 -5.83 2.30 14.33
C ILE A 292 -4.96 2.48 15.56
N GLY A 293 -4.69 1.38 16.22
CA GLY A 293 -3.71 1.28 17.29
C GLY A 293 -2.28 1.18 16.80
N VAL A 294 -1.35 1.95 17.37
CA VAL A 294 0.09 1.80 17.12
C VAL A 294 0.87 1.49 18.40
N TYR A 295 1.83 0.56 18.31
CA TYR A 295 2.64 0.13 19.47
C TYR A 295 3.63 1.20 19.97
N ASP A 296 3.91 2.24 19.18
CA ASP A 296 4.92 3.26 19.47
C ASP A 296 4.31 4.65 19.24
N PRO A 297 4.43 5.59 20.21
CA PRO A 297 3.85 6.91 20.07
C PRO A 297 4.41 7.69 18.88
N GLU A 298 5.66 7.44 18.44
CA GLU A 298 6.25 8.11 17.28
C GLU A 298 5.56 7.73 15.96
N LEU A 299 4.85 6.59 15.92
CA LEU A 299 4.10 6.16 14.74
C LEU A 299 2.75 6.88 14.59
N VAL A 300 2.21 7.48 15.65
CA VAL A 300 0.90 8.15 15.61
C VAL A 300 0.84 9.21 14.48
N PRO A 301 1.74 10.20 14.43
CA PRO A 301 1.71 11.20 13.36
C PRO A 301 2.05 10.60 11.98
N GLN A 302 2.96 9.63 11.91
CA GLN A 302 3.39 9.02 10.64
C GLN A 302 2.25 8.24 9.97
N VAL A 303 1.56 7.38 10.73
CA VAL A 303 0.43 6.58 10.23
C VAL A 303 -0.75 7.49 9.87
N ALA A 304 -1.02 8.54 10.66
CA ALA A 304 -2.05 9.52 10.35
C ALA A 304 -1.76 10.30 9.06
N ALA A 305 -0.51 10.73 8.85
CA ALA A 305 -0.09 11.38 7.61
C ALA A 305 -0.20 10.46 6.39
N SER A 306 0.06 9.16 6.54
CA SER A 306 -0.18 8.16 5.49
C SER A 306 -1.66 7.96 5.19
N LEU A 307 -2.51 7.89 6.23
CA LEU A 307 -3.96 7.80 6.07
C LEU A 307 -4.54 9.00 5.32
N ALA A 308 -4.05 10.21 5.59
CA ALA A 308 -4.46 11.43 4.89
C ALA A 308 -4.17 11.42 3.37
N GLN A 309 -3.38 10.45 2.88
CA GLN A 309 -3.11 10.22 1.45
C GLN A 309 -3.88 9.02 0.86
N LEU A 310 -4.67 8.34 1.68
CA LEU A 310 -5.51 7.22 1.30
C LEU A 310 -6.98 7.67 1.21
N PRO A 311 -7.83 6.95 0.47
CA PRO A 311 -9.25 7.24 0.42
C PRO A 311 -9.92 6.78 1.72
N VAL A 312 -9.77 7.56 2.79
CA VAL A 312 -10.43 7.39 4.09
C VAL A 312 -11.15 8.69 4.44
N GLU A 313 -12.37 8.60 4.95
CA GLU A 313 -13.15 9.78 5.34
C GLU A 313 -12.76 10.25 6.74
N ARG A 314 -12.68 9.32 7.70
CA ARG A 314 -12.31 9.60 9.09
C ARG A 314 -11.47 8.50 9.70
N ALA A 315 -10.37 8.84 10.36
CA ALA A 315 -9.62 7.85 11.11
C ALA A 315 -9.08 8.42 12.41
N MET A 316 -8.85 7.54 13.38
CA MET A 316 -8.21 7.88 14.63
C MET A 316 -7.02 6.96 14.81
N VAL A 317 -5.81 7.51 14.83
CA VAL A 317 -4.59 6.76 15.17
C VAL A 317 -4.29 7.00 16.64
N VAL A 318 -4.17 5.93 17.42
CA VAL A 318 -4.08 6.01 18.89
C VAL A 318 -2.87 5.26 19.43
N HIS A 319 -2.30 5.80 20.50
CA HIS A 319 -1.30 5.13 21.33
C HIS A 319 -1.57 5.42 22.82
N GLY A 320 -1.94 4.38 23.57
CA GLY A 320 -2.31 4.46 24.97
C GLY A 320 -1.18 4.02 25.90
N ALA A 321 -0.19 4.88 26.12
CA ALA A 321 0.90 4.68 27.10
C ALA A 321 1.47 3.25 27.12
N GLY A 322 1.92 2.78 25.96
CA GLY A 322 2.46 1.43 25.75
C GLY A 322 1.46 0.42 25.20
N MET A 323 0.17 0.77 25.09
CA MET A 323 -0.88 -0.01 24.40
C MET A 323 -1.12 0.54 22.99
N ASP A 324 -1.46 -0.35 22.05
CA ASP A 324 -1.98 0.02 20.74
C ASP A 324 -3.52 0.15 20.76
N GLU A 325 -4.06 0.74 21.83
CA GLU A 325 -5.50 0.97 22.04
C GLU A 325 -5.66 2.27 22.85
N ILE A 326 -6.88 2.81 22.95
CA ILE A 326 -7.20 3.86 23.93
C ILE A 326 -7.11 3.24 25.33
N ALA A 327 -6.28 3.84 26.19
CA ALA A 327 -5.94 3.31 27.50
C ALA A 327 -6.81 3.86 28.64
N LEU A 328 -6.87 3.12 29.76
CA LEU A 328 -7.48 3.57 31.03
C LEU A 328 -6.47 3.98 32.09
N HIS A 329 -5.21 3.52 32.00
CA HIS A 329 -4.21 3.74 33.05
C HIS A 329 -3.53 5.10 32.95
N GLU A 330 -3.45 5.65 31.74
CA GLU A 330 -2.76 6.90 31.41
C GLU A 330 -3.40 7.56 30.18
N PRO A 331 -3.10 8.84 29.89
CA PRO A 331 -3.61 9.53 28.71
C PRO A 331 -3.20 8.84 27.39
N THR A 332 -4.09 8.91 26.40
CA THR A 332 -3.89 8.37 25.05
C THR A 332 -3.52 9.50 24.09
N VAL A 333 -2.43 9.33 23.35
CA VAL A 333 -2.07 10.23 22.24
C VAL A 333 -2.89 9.86 21.01
N VAL A 334 -3.48 10.86 20.37
CA VAL A 334 -4.38 10.69 19.22
C VAL A 334 -3.95 11.59 18.08
N ALA A 335 -3.93 11.03 16.87
CA ALA A 335 -3.96 11.79 15.63
C ALA A 335 -5.24 11.44 14.86
N GLU A 336 -6.15 12.41 14.78
CA GLU A 336 -7.40 12.27 14.05
C GLU A 336 -7.24 12.76 12.61
N VAL A 337 -7.69 11.96 11.65
CA VAL A 337 -7.66 12.24 10.22
C VAL A 337 -9.08 12.50 9.76
N THR A 338 -9.32 13.64 9.12
CA THR A 338 -10.58 13.94 8.42
C THR A 338 -10.27 14.35 6.98
N GLY A 339 -10.56 13.45 6.03
CA GLY A 339 -10.10 13.59 4.66
C GLY A 339 -8.57 13.71 4.59
N SER A 340 -8.05 14.89 4.23
CA SER A 340 -6.61 15.14 4.13
C SER A 340 -6.03 15.94 5.31
N SER A 341 -6.82 16.31 6.32
CA SER A 341 -6.34 17.04 7.50
C SER A 341 -6.05 16.08 8.65
N VAL A 342 -4.98 16.38 9.41
CA VAL A 342 -4.60 15.68 10.64
C VAL A 342 -4.64 16.66 11.80
N GLU A 343 -5.29 16.27 12.90
CA GLU A 343 -5.30 17.00 14.16
C GLU A 343 -4.78 16.09 15.28
N GLU A 344 -3.82 16.58 16.05
CA GLU A 344 -3.22 15.84 17.17
C GLU A 344 -3.72 16.37 18.51
N TYR A 345 -4.12 15.46 19.39
CA TYR A 345 -4.57 15.77 20.75
C TYR A 345 -4.37 14.58 21.70
N THR A 346 -4.73 14.77 22.96
CA THR A 346 -4.69 13.74 23.99
C THR A 346 -6.09 13.51 24.52
N ILE A 347 -6.44 12.25 24.78
CA ILE A 347 -7.68 11.87 25.47
C ILE A 347 -7.31 11.26 26.83
N GLU A 348 -7.98 11.70 27.89
CA GLU A 348 -7.95 11.07 29.20
C GLU A 348 -9.23 10.24 29.45
N PRO A 349 -9.19 9.18 30.29
CA PRO A 349 -10.40 8.41 30.61
C PRO A 349 -11.57 9.27 31.13
N ALA A 350 -11.26 10.34 31.86
CA ALA A 350 -12.24 11.27 32.38
C ALA A 350 -12.99 12.04 31.28
N ASP A 351 -12.36 12.31 30.13
CA ASP A 351 -13.00 12.95 28.98
C ASP A 351 -14.10 12.06 28.38
N LEU A 352 -13.95 10.74 28.54
CA LEU A 352 -14.90 9.71 28.11
C LEU A 352 -15.93 9.37 29.20
N GLY A 353 -15.87 10.02 30.35
CA GLY A 353 -16.72 9.70 31.51
C GLY A 353 -16.36 8.37 32.19
N LEU A 354 -15.12 7.89 32.02
CA LEU A 354 -14.61 6.65 32.59
C LEU A 354 -13.65 6.92 33.75
N GLU A 355 -13.50 5.93 34.63
CA GLU A 355 -12.52 5.98 35.71
C GLU A 355 -11.16 5.42 35.26
N THR A 356 -10.08 5.94 35.85
CA THR A 356 -8.76 5.38 35.61
C THR A 356 -8.62 4.02 36.29
N ALA A 357 -7.95 3.08 35.63
CA ALA A 357 -7.70 1.75 36.13
C ALA A 357 -6.27 1.30 35.81
N PRO A 358 -5.59 0.55 36.70
CA PRO A 358 -4.25 0.05 36.41
C PRO A 358 -4.29 -0.94 35.24
N VAL A 359 -3.23 -0.97 34.43
CA VAL A 359 -3.14 -1.84 33.24
C VAL A 359 -3.34 -3.33 33.56
N ASP A 360 -2.90 -3.79 34.73
CA ASP A 360 -3.11 -5.18 35.19
C ASP A 360 -4.59 -5.54 35.36
N ALA A 361 -5.48 -4.56 35.55
CA ALA A 361 -6.93 -4.81 35.67
C ALA A 361 -7.59 -5.15 34.32
N VAL A 362 -6.92 -4.88 33.21
CA VAL A 362 -7.39 -5.17 31.84
C VAL A 362 -6.57 -6.27 31.16
N ALA A 363 -5.75 -6.99 31.92
CA ALA A 363 -4.98 -8.12 31.44
C ALA A 363 -5.88 -9.19 30.81
N GLY A 364 -5.42 -9.69 29.67
CA GLY A 364 -6.01 -10.81 28.96
C GLY A 364 -5.41 -12.15 29.40
N GLY A 365 -5.80 -13.20 28.69
CA GLY A 365 -5.29 -14.54 28.94
C GLY A 365 -5.29 -15.39 27.67
N THR A 366 -5.64 -16.65 27.85
CA THR A 366 -5.84 -17.61 26.75
C THR A 366 -7.00 -17.19 25.84
N PRO A 367 -7.08 -17.73 24.60
CA PRO A 367 -8.23 -17.50 23.74
C PRO A 367 -9.58 -17.83 24.38
N GLN A 368 -9.63 -18.82 25.29
CA GLN A 368 -10.85 -19.16 26.03
C GLN A 368 -11.23 -18.12 27.09
N GLU A 369 -10.26 -17.60 27.83
CA GLU A 369 -10.48 -16.53 28.80
C GLU A 369 -10.92 -15.25 28.10
N ASN A 370 -10.24 -14.87 27.00
CA ASN A 370 -10.61 -13.67 26.24
C ASN A 370 -11.97 -13.81 25.54
N ALA A 371 -12.35 -15.01 25.10
CA ALA A 371 -13.71 -15.26 24.58
C ALA A 371 -14.77 -15.18 25.68
N SER A 372 -14.48 -15.67 26.89
CA SER A 372 -15.37 -15.53 28.04
C SER A 372 -15.53 -14.06 28.47
N ASP A 373 -14.44 -13.28 28.45
CA ASP A 373 -14.49 -11.85 28.72
C ASP A 373 -15.33 -11.12 27.66
N LEU A 374 -15.12 -11.43 26.38
CA LEU A 374 -15.92 -10.90 25.27
C LEU A 374 -17.41 -11.19 25.49
N GLU A 375 -17.78 -12.45 25.73
CA GLU A 375 -19.17 -12.86 25.97
C GLU A 375 -19.76 -12.12 27.17
N GLY A 376 -19.06 -12.13 28.31
CA GLY A 376 -19.50 -11.45 29.53
C GLY A 376 -19.72 -9.95 29.32
N ILE A 377 -18.88 -9.27 28.54
CA ILE A 377 -19.03 -7.84 28.25
C ILE A 377 -20.25 -7.60 27.36
N VAL A 378 -20.45 -8.39 26.30
CA VAL A 378 -21.56 -8.16 25.37
C VAL A 378 -22.92 -8.60 25.92
N THR A 379 -22.96 -9.56 26.85
CA THR A 379 -24.18 -9.94 27.58
C THR A 379 -24.48 -9.02 28.76
N GLY A 380 -23.50 -8.22 29.19
CA GLY A 380 -23.60 -7.32 30.34
C GLY A 380 -23.39 -8.00 31.69
N GLU A 381 -22.86 -9.23 31.71
CA GLU A 381 -22.52 -9.96 32.93
C GLU A 381 -21.17 -9.50 33.53
N LEU A 382 -20.23 -9.06 32.69
CA LEU A 382 -18.92 -8.55 33.10
C LEU A 382 -18.94 -7.01 33.14
N GLU A 383 -18.64 -6.45 34.32
CA GLU A 383 -18.50 -5.02 34.56
C GLU A 383 -17.08 -4.65 35.01
N GLY A 384 -16.79 -3.35 35.09
CA GLY A 384 -15.51 -2.82 35.57
C GLY A 384 -14.47 -2.57 34.47
N PRO A 385 -13.17 -2.49 34.81
CA PRO A 385 -12.14 -1.95 33.92
C PRO A 385 -12.05 -2.59 32.54
N LYS A 386 -12.23 -3.92 32.44
CA LYS A 386 -12.25 -4.62 31.15
C LYS A 386 -13.37 -4.10 30.24
N ARG A 387 -14.58 -3.94 30.78
CA ARG A 387 -15.71 -3.36 30.05
C ARG A 387 -15.45 -1.90 29.71
N ASP A 388 -14.94 -1.11 30.64
CA ASP A 388 -14.68 0.32 30.44
C ASP A 388 -13.65 0.55 29.32
N LEU A 389 -12.62 -0.29 29.23
CA LEU A 389 -11.63 -0.25 28.17
C LEU A 389 -12.26 -0.54 26.80
N ILE A 390 -13.17 -1.52 26.73
CA ILE A 390 -13.94 -1.80 25.52
C ILE A 390 -14.82 -0.61 25.14
N LEU A 391 -15.49 0.03 26.13
CA LEU A 391 -16.34 1.18 25.88
C LEU A 391 -15.56 2.39 25.34
N ALA A 392 -14.35 2.65 25.83
CA ALA A 392 -13.48 3.70 25.31
C ALA A 392 -13.18 3.48 23.81
N ASN A 393 -12.73 2.27 23.44
CA ASN A 393 -12.34 1.95 22.07
C ASN A 393 -13.55 1.76 21.12
N ALA A 394 -14.65 1.19 21.62
CA ALA A 394 -15.90 1.08 20.85
C ALA A 394 -16.53 2.46 20.63
N GLY A 395 -16.44 3.36 21.62
CA GLY A 395 -16.87 4.75 21.50
C GLY A 395 -16.15 5.47 20.37
N ALA A 396 -14.83 5.33 20.28
CA ALA A 396 -14.05 5.86 19.15
C ALA A 396 -14.50 5.27 17.81
N ALA A 397 -14.77 3.96 17.73
CA ALA A 397 -15.29 3.33 16.51
C ALA A 397 -16.66 3.87 16.10
N VAL A 398 -17.57 4.09 17.06
CA VAL A 398 -18.90 4.69 16.84
C VAL A 398 -18.79 6.17 16.44
N TYR A 399 -17.83 6.90 17.03
CA TYR A 399 -17.54 8.28 16.68
C TYR A 399 -17.03 8.42 15.25
N VAL A 400 -16.00 7.67 14.85
CA VAL A 400 -15.47 7.73 13.47
C VAL A 400 -16.47 7.20 12.44
N ALA A 401 -17.42 6.34 12.85
CA ALA A 401 -18.56 5.93 12.03
C ALA A 401 -19.56 7.07 11.73
N GLY A 402 -19.44 8.23 12.40
CA GLY A 402 -20.39 9.33 12.32
C GLY A 402 -21.71 9.07 13.07
N LEU A 403 -21.73 8.12 14.00
CA LEU A 403 -22.90 7.79 14.81
C LEU A 403 -22.95 8.53 16.15
N ALA A 404 -21.85 9.20 16.53
CA ALA A 404 -21.76 10.11 17.67
C ALA A 404 -21.14 11.45 17.22
N ALA A 405 -21.49 12.53 17.92
CA ALA A 405 -21.00 13.88 17.61
C ALA A 405 -19.65 14.21 18.26
N SER A 406 -19.29 13.49 19.31
CA SER A 406 -18.11 13.67 20.16
C SER A 406 -17.76 12.35 20.83
#